data_AF-A0A939KZI5-F1
#
_entry.id   AF-A0A939KZI5-F1
#
_cell.length_a   1.000
_cell.length_b   1.000
_cell.length_c   1.000
_cell.angle_alpha   90.00
_cell.angle_beta   90.00
_cell.angle_gamma   90.00
#
_symmetry.space_group_name_H-M   'P 1'
#
loop_
_entity.id
_entity.type
_entity.pdbx_description
1 polymer ?
#
loop_
_entity_poly.entity_id
_entity_poly.type
_entity_poly.pdbx_seq_one_letter_code
_entity_poly.pdbx_strand_id
1 'polypeptide(L)'
;MPVPHSTDVHATVIQDLRSLREDVVLDSGPDGLRVRTPGGGEVRVRGAGRLVRELLWRMSLGPVLLENVLDAGPWPEEELAEAERVLAALGDLVIHSLAVDGFRVLLSVVPTERGSSFRPSPILPEAPLRLSRFAVLRTDGTDFLLESPRAPYRVELHRPEALYALGSLARAALPSKASAASAARSIPSVVVLGVLRYLVAAGMLVVAGPDGAGFAEDTTG
;
A
#
# COMPACT_ATOMS: atom_id res chain seq x y z
N MET A 1 -9.06 48.10 7.73
CA MET A 1 -7.85 47.27 7.54
C MET A 1 -8.27 45.82 7.48
N PRO A 2 -7.99 45.07 6.40
CA PRO A 2 -8.23 43.64 6.38
C PRO A 2 -7.08 42.92 7.10
N VAL A 3 -7.45 41.98 7.95
CA VAL A 3 -6.53 41.06 8.64
C VAL A 3 -6.07 40.02 7.61
N PRO A 4 -4.78 39.74 7.44
CA PRO A 4 -4.36 38.66 6.53
C PRO A 4 -4.75 37.33 7.15
N HIS A 5 -5.66 36.60 6.49
CA HIS A 5 -5.83 35.17 6.75
C HIS A 5 -4.54 34.47 6.29
N SER A 6 -3.69 34.14 7.25
CA SER A 6 -2.60 33.18 7.05
C SER A 6 -3.26 31.88 6.62
N THR A 7 -3.29 31.64 5.31
CA THR A 7 -3.61 30.33 4.77
C THR A 7 -2.35 29.51 5.01
N ASP A 8 -2.26 28.85 6.16
CA ASP A 8 -1.29 27.79 6.33
C ASP A 8 -1.62 26.74 5.27
N VAL A 9 -0.84 26.75 4.19
CA VAL A 9 -0.87 25.71 3.17
C VAL A 9 -0.24 24.50 3.84
N HIS A 10 -1.03 23.73 4.58
CA HIS A 10 -0.60 22.43 5.06
C HIS A 10 -0.19 21.62 3.83
N ALA A 11 1.09 21.28 3.74
CA ALA A 11 1.60 20.43 2.68
C ALA A 11 0.84 19.10 2.73
N THR A 12 0.27 18.67 1.61
CA THR A 12 -0.39 17.36 1.52
C THR A 12 0.61 16.26 1.84
N VAL A 13 0.30 15.44 2.85
CA VAL A 13 1.19 14.35 3.28
C VAL A 13 0.57 13.01 2.90
N ILE A 14 1.33 12.16 2.23
CA ILE A 14 0.97 10.76 1.98
C ILE A 14 1.60 9.87 3.04
N GLN A 15 0.88 8.84 3.47
CA GLN A 15 1.29 7.94 4.54
C GLN A 15 1.04 6.49 4.18
N ASP A 16 1.98 5.64 4.58
CA ASP A 16 1.95 4.19 4.37
C ASP A 16 1.41 3.52 5.64
N LEU A 17 0.13 3.16 5.63
CA LEU A 17 -0.53 2.48 6.73
C LEU A 17 -0.49 0.96 6.54
N ARG A 18 -0.49 0.23 7.65
CA ARG A 18 -0.53 -1.24 7.65
C ARG A 18 -1.57 -1.76 8.63
N SER A 19 -2.32 -2.78 8.24
CA SER A 19 -3.21 -3.54 9.12
C SER A 19 -3.05 -5.03 8.86
N LEU A 20 -3.51 -5.86 9.79
CA LEU A 20 -3.74 -7.28 9.49
C LEU A 20 -5.00 -7.39 8.64
N ARG A 21 -5.10 -8.45 7.84
CA ARG A 21 -6.36 -8.79 7.16
C ARG A 21 -7.48 -9.02 8.19
N GLU A 22 -8.70 -8.69 7.81
CA GLU A 22 -9.89 -8.82 8.68
C GLU A 22 -10.17 -10.27 9.12
N ASP A 23 -9.74 -11.23 8.32
CA ASP A 23 -9.91 -12.67 8.52
C ASP A 23 -8.75 -13.32 9.29
N VAL A 24 -7.82 -12.50 9.82
CA VAL A 24 -6.72 -12.93 10.68
C VAL A 24 -7.10 -12.76 12.15
N VAL A 25 -6.87 -13.80 12.94
CA VAL A 25 -7.13 -13.76 14.40
C VAL A 25 -5.83 -13.84 15.17
N LEU A 26 -5.64 -12.89 16.10
CA LEU A 26 -4.49 -12.83 16.99
C LEU A 26 -4.85 -13.40 18.36
N ASP A 27 -4.21 -14.48 18.77
CA ASP A 27 -4.34 -15.05 20.12
C ASP A 27 -3.04 -14.88 20.90
N SER A 28 -3.13 -14.31 22.10
CA SER A 28 -2.02 -14.27 23.05
C SER A 28 -2.03 -15.48 23.97
N GLY A 29 -0.86 -16.04 24.25
CA GLY A 29 -0.69 -17.14 25.20
C GLY A 29 0.64 -17.07 25.96
N PRO A 30 0.87 -17.98 26.92
CA PRO A 30 2.09 -18.02 27.71
C PRO A 30 3.35 -18.23 26.86
N ASP A 31 3.24 -18.92 25.72
CA ASP A 31 4.39 -19.21 24.84
C ASP A 31 4.68 -18.11 23.80
N GLY A 32 3.85 -17.08 23.70
CA GLY A 32 3.97 -16.03 22.68
C GLY A 32 2.64 -15.59 22.05
N LEU A 33 2.69 -15.27 20.76
CA LEU A 33 1.51 -14.93 19.94
C LEU A 33 1.25 -16.03 18.91
N ARG A 34 -0.03 -16.28 18.63
CA ARG A 34 -0.49 -17.10 17.52
C ARG A 34 -1.31 -16.22 16.57
N VAL A 35 -0.93 -16.24 15.30
CA VAL A 35 -1.66 -15.57 14.22
C VAL A 35 -2.34 -16.65 13.39
N ARG A 36 -3.66 -16.78 13.51
CA ARG A 36 -4.45 -17.73 12.74
C ARG A 36 -4.77 -17.13 11.38
N THR A 37 -4.51 -17.91 10.33
CA THR A 37 -4.72 -17.48 8.94
C THR A 37 -6.09 -17.92 8.44
N PRO A 38 -6.62 -17.27 7.39
CA PRO A 38 -7.98 -17.54 6.88
C PRO A 38 -8.16 -18.98 6.38
N GLY A 39 -7.07 -19.61 5.91
CA GLY A 39 -7.05 -21.00 5.46
C GLY A 39 -6.81 -22.03 6.56
N GLY A 40 -7.00 -21.66 7.84
CA GLY A 40 -6.78 -22.54 8.99
C GLY A 40 -5.31 -22.81 9.33
N GLY A 41 -4.39 -22.06 8.73
CA GLY A 41 -2.97 -22.11 9.11
C GLY A 41 -2.71 -21.30 10.38
N GLU A 42 -1.52 -21.46 10.95
CA GLU A 42 -1.10 -20.72 12.13
C GLU A 42 0.38 -20.31 12.01
N VAL A 43 0.66 -19.03 12.27
CA VAL A 43 2.02 -18.53 12.46
C VAL A 43 2.26 -18.31 13.94
N ARG A 44 3.31 -18.95 14.49
CA ARG A 44 3.68 -18.83 15.90
C ARG A 44 4.84 -17.87 16.06
N VAL A 45 4.62 -16.81 16.83
CA VAL A 45 5.68 -15.88 17.25
C VAL A 45 6.05 -16.21 18.69
N ARG A 46 7.09 -17.06 18.84
CA ARG A 46 7.57 -17.49 20.16
C ARG A 46 8.27 -16.35 20.87
N GLY A 47 7.97 -16.16 22.16
CA GLY A 47 8.67 -15.15 22.97
C GLY A 47 8.44 -13.70 22.54
N ALA A 48 7.35 -13.42 21.80
CA ALA A 48 7.06 -12.11 21.24
C ALA A 48 7.29 -10.97 22.26
N GLY A 49 8.24 -10.08 21.94
CA GLY A 49 8.55 -8.89 22.71
C GLY A 49 7.38 -7.91 22.83
N ARG A 50 7.55 -6.86 23.65
CA ARG A 50 6.48 -5.89 23.91
C ARG A 50 6.12 -5.12 22.64
N LEU A 51 7.13 -4.71 21.85
CA LEU A 51 6.91 -4.03 20.58
C LEU A 51 6.07 -4.87 19.61
N VAL A 52 6.43 -6.14 19.42
CA VAL A 52 5.71 -7.04 18.50
C VAL A 52 4.25 -7.20 18.91
N ARG A 53 3.97 -7.37 20.21
CA ARG A 53 2.60 -7.50 20.73
C ARG A 53 1.79 -6.24 20.48
N GLU A 54 2.33 -5.08 20.82
CA GLU A 54 1.66 -3.79 20.62
C GLU A 54 1.38 -3.54 19.14
N LEU A 55 2.40 -3.79 18.31
CA LEU A 55 2.31 -3.61 16.87
C LEU A 55 1.21 -4.46 16.24
N LEU A 56 1.22 -5.79 16.50
CA LEU A 56 0.23 -6.70 15.93
C LEU A 56 -1.17 -6.46 16.48
N TRP A 57 -1.28 -6.09 17.77
CA TRP A 57 -2.56 -5.71 18.36
C TRP A 57 -3.13 -4.47 17.66
N ARG A 58 -2.35 -3.40 17.51
CA ARG A 58 -2.80 -2.20 16.80
C ARG A 58 -3.19 -2.48 15.34
N MET A 59 -2.39 -3.27 14.65
CA MET A 59 -2.68 -3.68 13.26
C MET A 59 -3.96 -4.53 13.15
N SER A 60 -4.34 -5.29 14.20
CA SER A 60 -5.62 -6.02 14.23
C SER A 60 -6.84 -5.11 14.45
N LEU A 61 -6.64 -3.91 15.00
CA LEU A 61 -7.71 -2.93 15.20
C LEU A 61 -7.97 -2.08 13.96
N GLY A 62 -6.99 -1.99 13.05
CA GLY A 62 -7.12 -1.27 11.79
C GLY A 62 -5.78 -0.77 11.25
N PRO A 63 -5.82 0.05 10.18
CA PRO A 63 -4.62 0.61 9.56
C PRO A 63 -3.87 1.51 10.52
N VAL A 64 -2.58 1.24 10.71
CA VAL A 64 -1.70 2.06 11.55
C VAL A 64 -0.47 2.51 10.80
N LEU A 65 0.00 3.70 11.14
CA LEU A 65 1.28 4.21 10.71
C LEU A 65 2.37 3.54 11.56
N LEU A 66 3.27 2.77 10.93
CA LEU A 66 4.26 2.00 11.67
C LEU A 66 5.20 2.89 12.47
N GLU A 67 5.63 4.03 11.94
CA GLU A 67 6.51 4.95 12.67
C GLU A 67 5.88 5.40 14.00
N ASN A 68 4.57 5.57 14.09
CA ASN A 68 3.91 5.93 15.35
C ASN A 68 4.04 4.85 16.43
N VAL A 69 4.24 3.59 16.07
CA VAL A 69 4.45 2.50 17.02
C VAL A 69 5.94 2.39 17.36
N LEU A 70 6.80 2.50 16.34
CA LEU A 70 8.26 2.44 16.50
C LEU A 70 8.80 3.64 17.28
N ASP A 71 8.21 4.82 17.17
CA ASP A 71 8.64 6.02 17.87
C ASP A 71 8.00 6.18 19.26
N ALA A 72 7.05 5.31 19.62
CA ALA A 72 6.30 5.41 20.89
C ALA A 72 7.14 5.09 22.14
N GLY A 73 8.37 4.61 21.99
CA GLY A 73 9.24 4.32 23.12
C GLY A 73 10.67 3.97 22.71
N PRO A 74 11.61 3.97 23.67
CA PRO A 74 12.96 3.48 23.43
C PRO A 74 12.92 1.96 23.32
N TRP A 75 12.80 1.44 22.11
CA TRP A 75 12.85 0.00 21.85
C TRP A 75 14.30 -0.47 21.75
N PRO A 76 14.67 -1.59 22.42
CA PRO A 76 15.94 -2.24 22.17
C PRO A 76 16.08 -2.65 20.70
N GLU A 77 17.31 -2.65 20.18
CA GLU A 77 17.60 -3.04 18.80
C GLU A 77 17.10 -4.46 18.48
N GLU A 78 17.15 -5.36 19.47
CA GLU A 78 16.66 -6.72 19.34
C GLU A 78 15.14 -6.78 19.14
N GLU A 79 14.37 -5.91 19.81
CA GLU A 79 12.91 -5.82 19.64
C GLU A 79 12.55 -5.25 18.27
N LEU A 80 13.29 -4.24 17.79
CA LEU A 80 13.12 -3.69 16.44
C LEU A 80 13.39 -4.75 15.38
N ALA A 81 14.50 -5.47 15.48
CA ALA A 81 14.85 -6.55 14.57
C ALA A 81 13.86 -7.71 14.64
N GLU A 82 13.29 -8.01 15.81
CA GLU A 82 12.21 -8.98 15.97
C GLU A 82 10.94 -8.52 15.24
N ALA A 83 10.52 -7.27 15.42
CA ALA A 83 9.36 -6.70 14.76
C ALA A 83 9.48 -6.75 13.23
N GLU A 84 10.65 -6.41 12.68
CA GLU A 84 10.91 -6.52 11.24
C GLU A 84 10.81 -7.96 10.74
N ARG A 85 11.41 -8.92 11.45
CA ARG A 85 11.32 -10.35 11.09
C ARG A 85 9.88 -10.86 11.13
N VAL A 86 9.12 -10.48 12.15
CA VAL A 86 7.71 -10.89 12.30
C VAL A 86 6.86 -10.28 11.20
N LEU A 87 7.00 -8.98 10.93
CA LEU A 87 6.29 -8.32 9.83
C LEU A 87 6.62 -8.93 8.46
N ALA A 88 7.88 -9.30 8.23
CA ALA A 88 8.28 -9.99 7.01
C ALA A 88 7.64 -11.38 6.90
N ALA A 89 7.60 -12.13 8.00
CA ALA A 89 6.99 -13.47 8.04
C ALA A 89 5.45 -13.44 7.88
N LEU A 90 4.80 -12.34 8.25
CA LEU A 90 3.35 -12.14 8.12
C LEU A 90 2.98 -11.35 6.84
N GLY A 91 3.91 -11.17 5.89
CA GLY A 91 3.71 -10.25 4.76
C GLY A 91 2.46 -10.49 3.91
N ASP A 92 2.06 -11.75 3.74
CA ASP A 92 0.84 -12.18 3.04
C ASP A 92 -0.45 -12.06 3.88
N LEU A 93 -0.32 -11.60 5.13
CA LEU A 93 -1.40 -11.33 6.07
C LEU A 93 -1.54 -9.83 6.38
N VAL A 94 -0.70 -8.98 5.77
CA VAL A 94 -0.67 -7.54 5.98
C VAL A 94 -1.29 -6.81 4.80
N ILE A 95 -2.32 -6.01 5.07
CA ILE A 95 -2.88 -5.07 4.11
C ILE A 95 -2.05 -3.78 4.18
N HIS A 96 -1.64 -3.29 3.02
CA HIS A 96 -0.91 -2.03 2.88
C HIS A 96 -1.82 -0.96 2.30
N SER A 97 -2.01 0.14 3.02
CA SER A 97 -2.93 1.20 2.61
C SER A 97 -2.19 2.51 2.42
N LEU A 98 -2.48 3.21 1.32
CA LEU A 98 -1.99 4.56 1.09
C LEU A 98 -3.05 5.55 1.60
N ALA A 99 -2.69 6.36 2.58
CA ALA A 99 -3.54 7.43 3.08
C ALA A 99 -2.98 8.81 2.72
N VAL A 100 -3.85 9.80 2.73
CA VAL A 100 -3.48 11.21 2.64
C VAL A 100 -4.03 11.95 3.85
N ASP A 101 -3.21 12.85 4.39
CA ASP A 101 -3.52 13.69 5.56
C ASP A 101 -4.05 12.86 6.75
N GLY A 102 -3.33 11.79 7.12
CA GLY A 102 -3.64 10.95 8.29
C GLY A 102 -4.49 9.73 7.97
N PHE A 103 -5.77 9.97 7.68
CA PHE A 103 -6.78 8.90 7.74
C PHE A 103 -7.64 8.79 6.49
N ARG A 104 -7.45 9.65 5.49
CA ARG A 104 -8.16 9.51 4.22
C ARG A 104 -7.46 8.45 3.37
N VAL A 105 -7.80 7.19 3.61
CA VAL A 105 -7.31 6.06 2.82
C VAL A 105 -7.77 6.22 1.36
N LEU A 106 -6.80 6.22 0.44
CA LEU A 106 -7.00 6.34 -1.00
C LEU A 106 -7.18 4.98 -1.65
N LEU A 107 -6.33 4.02 -1.27
CA LEU A 107 -6.36 2.65 -1.73
C LEU A 107 -5.75 1.71 -0.68
N SER A 108 -6.12 0.44 -0.77
CA SER A 108 -5.57 -0.66 0.02
C SER A 108 -5.13 -1.79 -0.89
N VAL A 109 -3.96 -2.35 -0.63
CA VAL A 109 -3.39 -3.50 -1.33
C VAL A 109 -3.56 -4.71 -0.43
N VAL A 110 -4.37 -5.66 -0.87
CA VAL A 110 -4.74 -6.85 -0.12
C VAL A 110 -4.04 -8.06 -0.73
N PRO A 111 -3.19 -8.78 0.02
CA PRO A 111 -2.58 -10.03 -0.44
C PRO A 111 -3.60 -11.09 -0.83
N THR A 112 -3.40 -11.73 -1.98
CA THR A 112 -4.24 -12.84 -2.47
C THR A 112 -3.51 -14.18 -2.48
N GLU A 113 -2.18 -14.16 -2.47
CA GLU A 113 -1.33 -15.36 -2.51
C GLU A 113 -0.43 -15.47 -1.28
N ARG A 114 -0.13 -16.71 -0.88
CA ARG A 114 0.78 -16.96 0.25
C ARG A 114 2.21 -16.56 -0.09
N GLY A 115 2.92 -16.02 0.89
CA GLY A 115 4.31 -15.60 0.75
C GLY A 115 4.51 -14.33 -0.10
N SER A 116 3.44 -13.62 -0.48
CA SER A 116 3.54 -12.32 -1.13
C SER A 116 4.26 -11.31 -0.22
N SER A 117 5.18 -10.53 -0.78
CA SER A 117 5.88 -9.47 -0.06
C SER A 117 5.73 -8.14 -0.79
N PHE A 118 4.99 -7.21 -0.19
CA PHE A 118 4.68 -5.92 -0.81
C PHE A 118 5.75 -4.89 -0.44
N ARG A 119 6.40 -4.30 -1.45
CA ARG A 119 7.49 -3.33 -1.28
C ARG A 119 7.35 -2.19 -2.29
N PRO A 120 6.66 -1.09 -1.92
CA PRO A 120 6.63 0.13 -2.71
C PRO A 120 8.02 0.70 -2.92
N SER A 121 8.43 0.87 -4.17
CA SER A 121 9.69 1.52 -4.54
C SER A 121 9.44 2.84 -5.26
N PRO A 122 10.34 3.82 -5.16
CA PRO A 122 10.24 5.06 -5.95
C PRO A 122 10.10 4.76 -7.45
N ILE A 123 9.24 5.51 -8.13
CA ILE A 123 9.10 5.42 -9.58
C ILE A 123 10.11 6.36 -10.23
N LEU A 124 10.84 5.85 -11.23
CA LEU A 124 11.70 6.67 -12.07
C LEU A 124 10.86 7.71 -12.84
N PRO A 125 11.16 9.03 -12.73
CA PRO A 125 10.38 10.09 -13.38
C PRO A 125 10.26 9.96 -14.91
N GLU A 126 11.29 9.40 -15.54
CA GLU A 126 11.43 9.16 -16.97
C GLU A 126 10.82 7.82 -17.43
N ALA A 127 10.41 6.98 -16.48
CA ALA A 127 9.70 5.71 -16.62
C ALA A 127 8.28 5.78 -17.22
N PRO A 128 7.97 5.52 -18.51
CA PRO A 128 6.57 5.39 -18.93
C PRO A 128 5.89 4.24 -18.19
N LEU A 129 4.69 4.49 -17.69
CA LEU A 129 3.83 3.53 -17.03
C LEU A 129 2.60 3.27 -17.88
N ARG A 130 2.09 2.03 -17.88
CA ARG A 130 0.73 1.74 -18.34
C ARG A 130 0.07 0.73 -17.42
N LEU A 131 -1.27 0.66 -17.49
CA LEU A 131 -2.02 -0.42 -16.89
C LEU A 131 -1.57 -1.76 -17.48
N SER A 132 -1.38 -2.77 -16.62
CA SER A 132 -1.17 -4.15 -17.08
C SER A 132 -2.35 -4.55 -17.96
N ARG A 133 -2.08 -5.25 -19.07
CA ARG A 133 -3.16 -5.71 -19.96
C ARG A 133 -4.07 -6.74 -19.31
N PHE A 134 -3.58 -7.38 -18.26
CA PHE A 134 -4.29 -8.43 -17.52
C PHE A 134 -5.08 -7.85 -16.35
N ALA A 135 -4.89 -6.56 -16.05
CA ALA A 135 -5.61 -5.90 -14.98
C ALA A 135 -7.08 -5.69 -15.36
N VAL A 136 -7.97 -6.08 -14.47
CA VAL A 136 -9.42 -5.92 -14.58
C VAL A 136 -9.89 -5.03 -13.44
N LEU A 137 -10.58 -3.95 -13.79
CA LEU A 137 -11.28 -3.09 -12.85
C LEU A 137 -12.74 -3.55 -12.75
N ARG A 138 -13.17 -3.90 -11.54
CA ARG A 138 -14.56 -4.23 -11.22
C ARG A 138 -15.05 -3.36 -10.07
N THR A 139 -16.35 -3.44 -9.77
CA THR A 139 -16.93 -2.87 -8.56
C THR A 139 -17.70 -3.95 -7.82
N ASP A 140 -17.71 -3.88 -6.49
CA ASP A 140 -18.52 -4.72 -5.61
C ASP A 140 -19.76 -3.99 -5.06
N GLY A 141 -20.04 -2.78 -5.57
CA GLY A 141 -21.12 -1.92 -5.12
C GLY A 141 -20.72 -0.91 -4.03
N THR A 142 -19.54 -1.05 -3.41
CA THR A 142 -19.02 -0.09 -2.44
C THR A 142 -17.77 0.59 -2.98
N ASP A 143 -16.80 -0.21 -3.41
CA ASP A 143 -15.51 0.26 -3.90
C ASP A 143 -15.23 -0.25 -5.32
N PHE A 144 -14.15 0.26 -5.89
CA PHE A 144 -13.57 -0.30 -7.10
C PHE A 144 -12.43 -1.24 -6.75
N LEU A 145 -12.42 -2.40 -7.39
CA LEU A 145 -11.45 -3.45 -7.16
C LEU A 145 -10.64 -3.65 -8.44
N LEU A 146 -9.32 -3.58 -8.33
CA LEU A 146 -8.38 -3.81 -9.42
C LEU A 146 -7.60 -5.09 -9.13
N GLU A 147 -7.68 -6.04 -10.07
CA GLU A 147 -7.06 -7.36 -9.94
C GLU A 147 -6.33 -7.73 -11.22
N SER A 148 -5.29 -8.55 -11.11
CA SER A 148 -4.61 -9.14 -12.26
C SER A 148 -4.27 -10.59 -11.93
N PRO A 149 -4.52 -11.55 -12.85
CA PRO A 149 -4.14 -12.96 -12.63
C PRO A 149 -2.62 -13.17 -12.54
N ARG A 150 -1.81 -12.14 -12.82
CA ARG A 150 -0.35 -12.18 -12.70
C ARG A 150 0.18 -11.48 -11.46
N ALA A 151 -0.71 -10.95 -10.61
CA ALA A 151 -0.36 -10.19 -9.43
C ALA A 151 -0.81 -10.95 -8.16
N PRO A 152 0.06 -11.09 -7.14
CA PRO A 152 -0.29 -11.74 -5.88
C PRO A 152 -1.08 -10.81 -4.93
N TYR A 153 -1.73 -9.78 -5.49
CA TYR A 153 -2.49 -8.77 -4.76
C TYR A 153 -3.77 -8.43 -5.52
N ARG A 154 -4.77 -7.98 -4.77
CA ARG A 154 -5.87 -7.14 -5.27
C ARG A 154 -5.71 -5.74 -4.70
N VAL A 155 -6.15 -4.73 -5.43
CA VAL A 155 -6.14 -3.34 -4.97
C VAL A 155 -7.57 -2.83 -4.86
N GLU A 156 -7.92 -2.34 -3.68
CA GLU A 156 -9.20 -1.73 -3.37
C GLU A 156 -9.01 -0.21 -3.47
N LEU A 157 -9.79 0.46 -4.32
CA LEU A 157 -9.71 1.88 -4.60
C LEU A 157 -10.89 2.58 -3.92
N HIS A 158 -10.63 3.16 -2.75
CA HIS A 158 -11.67 3.72 -1.89
C HIS A 158 -12.05 5.16 -2.24
N ARG A 159 -11.24 5.83 -3.07
CA ARG A 159 -11.39 7.27 -3.34
C ARG A 159 -11.24 7.63 -4.82
N PRO A 160 -11.99 8.65 -5.30
CA PRO A 160 -11.91 9.11 -6.69
C PRO A 160 -10.51 9.50 -7.15
N GLU A 161 -9.66 10.03 -6.27
CA GLU A 161 -8.29 10.44 -6.59
C GLU A 161 -7.44 9.27 -7.07
N ALA A 162 -7.63 8.08 -6.47
CA ALA A 162 -6.95 6.87 -6.90
C ALA A 162 -7.45 6.41 -8.28
N LEU A 163 -8.76 6.51 -8.53
CA LEU A 163 -9.37 6.23 -9.84
C LEU A 163 -8.91 7.20 -10.92
N TYR A 164 -8.76 8.49 -10.60
CA TYR A 164 -8.29 9.48 -11.57
C TYR A 164 -6.82 9.29 -11.91
N ALA A 165 -5.98 8.96 -10.91
CA ALA A 165 -4.59 8.58 -11.15
C ALA A 165 -4.51 7.35 -12.06
N LEU A 166 -5.31 6.31 -11.79
CA LEU A 166 -5.42 5.12 -12.65
C LEU A 166 -5.90 5.48 -14.07
N GLY A 167 -6.97 6.27 -14.19
CA GLY A 167 -7.56 6.66 -15.47
C GLY A 167 -6.63 7.52 -16.34
N SER A 168 -5.69 8.26 -15.73
CA SER A 168 -4.64 8.99 -16.45
C SER A 168 -3.68 8.07 -17.22
N LEU A 169 -3.68 6.78 -16.89
CA LEU A 169 -2.89 5.71 -17.53
C LEU A 169 -3.71 4.84 -18.49
N ALA A 170 -4.86 5.34 -18.98
CA ALA A 170 -5.60 4.69 -20.07
C ALA A 170 -4.75 4.47 -21.33
N ARG A 171 -3.66 5.25 -21.47
CA ARG A 171 -2.53 4.99 -22.38
C ARG A 171 -1.24 5.10 -21.59
N ALA A 172 -0.17 4.54 -22.15
CA ALA A 172 1.17 4.70 -21.60
C ALA A 172 1.51 6.19 -21.39
N ALA A 173 1.94 6.55 -20.19
CA ALA A 173 2.28 7.92 -19.84
C ALA A 173 3.41 7.99 -18.81
N LEU A 174 4.15 9.11 -18.84
CA LEU A 174 5.12 9.43 -17.79
C LEU A 174 4.39 9.82 -16.49
N PRO A 175 4.99 9.59 -15.31
CA PRO A 175 4.43 10.02 -14.02
C PRO A 175 4.09 11.52 -13.98
N SER A 176 4.88 12.36 -14.63
CA SER A 176 4.64 13.80 -14.75
C SER A 176 3.39 14.12 -15.57
N LYS A 177 3.13 13.39 -16.65
CA LYS A 177 1.92 13.54 -17.48
C LYS A 177 0.67 13.09 -16.73
N ALA A 178 0.76 11.98 -16.00
CA ALA A 178 -0.33 11.52 -15.12
C ALA A 178 -0.68 12.57 -14.05
N SER A 179 0.34 13.17 -13.44
CA SER A 179 0.17 14.27 -12.46
C SER A 179 -0.48 15.50 -13.10
N ALA A 180 -0.01 15.94 -14.26
CA ALA A 180 -0.57 17.07 -14.99
C ALA A 180 -2.04 16.85 -15.39
N ALA A 181 -2.40 15.64 -15.84
CA ALA A 181 -3.78 15.28 -16.18
C ALA A 181 -4.71 15.33 -14.96
N SER A 182 -4.19 15.00 -13.77
CA SER A 182 -4.94 15.00 -12.52
C SER A 182 -5.05 16.39 -11.89
N ALA A 183 -4.16 17.32 -12.23
CA ALA A 183 -4.17 18.71 -11.75
C ALA A 183 -5.47 19.46 -12.11
N ALA A 184 -6.10 19.12 -13.24
CA ALA A 184 -7.41 19.65 -13.64
C ALA A 184 -8.54 19.35 -12.63
N ARG A 185 -8.32 18.39 -11.72
CA ARG A 185 -9.22 18.03 -10.62
C ARG A 185 -8.66 18.41 -9.24
N SER A 186 -7.67 19.28 -9.20
CA SER A 186 -7.01 19.72 -7.96
C SER A 186 -6.40 18.57 -7.14
N ILE A 187 -6.00 17.47 -7.80
CA ILE A 187 -5.31 16.36 -7.13
C ILE A 187 -3.82 16.70 -7.05
N PRO A 188 -3.21 16.76 -5.85
CA PRO A 188 -1.78 17.04 -5.71
C PRO A 188 -0.92 15.97 -6.37
N SER A 189 0.19 16.38 -7.00
CA SER A 189 1.12 15.44 -7.66
C SER A 189 1.64 14.36 -6.70
N VAL A 190 1.87 14.69 -5.43
CA VAL A 190 2.31 13.72 -4.41
C VAL A 190 1.30 12.58 -4.21
N VAL A 191 0.00 12.88 -4.29
CA VAL A 191 -1.07 11.88 -4.21
C VAL A 191 -1.04 10.96 -5.43
N VAL A 192 -0.93 11.54 -6.63
CA VAL A 192 -0.86 10.77 -7.88
C VAL A 192 0.35 9.84 -7.85
N LEU A 193 1.54 10.35 -7.55
CA LEU A 193 2.77 9.57 -7.49
C LEU A 193 2.71 8.47 -6.43
N GLY A 194 2.10 8.75 -5.27
CA GLY A 194 1.85 7.76 -4.22
C GLY A 194 0.97 6.61 -4.72
N VAL A 195 -0.14 6.93 -5.38
CA VAL A 195 -1.04 5.92 -5.95
C VAL A 195 -0.33 5.07 -7.00
N LEU A 196 0.35 5.72 -7.96
CA LEU A 196 1.10 5.01 -9.00
C LEU A 196 2.16 4.08 -8.39
N ARG A 197 2.83 4.51 -7.31
CA ARG A 197 3.86 3.72 -6.63
C ARG A 197 3.28 2.43 -6.07
N TYR A 198 2.11 2.52 -5.43
CA TYR A 198 1.41 1.35 -4.90
C TYR A 198 0.94 0.42 -6.02
N LEU A 199 0.38 0.97 -7.09
CA LEU A 199 -0.13 0.17 -8.20
C LEU A 199 1.00 -0.55 -8.97
N VAL A 200 2.18 0.07 -9.11
CA VAL A 200 3.37 -0.61 -9.64
C VAL A 200 3.79 -1.75 -8.72
N ALA A 201 3.93 -1.50 -7.42
CA ALA A 201 4.35 -2.51 -6.44
C ALA A 201 3.35 -3.67 -6.30
N ALA A 202 2.07 -3.40 -6.54
CA ALA A 202 1.02 -4.41 -6.55
C ALA A 202 0.97 -5.21 -7.87
N GLY A 203 1.78 -4.87 -8.87
CA GLY A 203 1.76 -5.52 -10.18
C GLY A 203 0.59 -5.13 -11.08
N MET A 204 -0.11 -4.02 -10.75
CA MET A 204 -1.23 -3.51 -11.55
C MET A 204 -0.75 -2.61 -12.69
N LEU A 205 0.38 -1.92 -12.50
CA LEU A 205 1.02 -1.12 -13.54
C LEU A 205 2.33 -1.78 -13.99
N VAL A 206 2.62 -1.65 -15.28
CA VAL A 206 3.90 -2.04 -15.87
C VAL A 206 4.72 -0.83 -16.22
N VAL A 207 6.01 -0.91 -15.94
CA VAL A 207 7.02 0.10 -16.27
C VAL A 207 7.67 -0.31 -17.59
N ALA A 208 7.89 0.63 -18.50
CA ALA A 208 8.64 0.35 -19.72
C ALA A 208 10.09 -0.02 -19.39
N GLY A 209 10.72 -0.84 -20.25
CA GLY A 209 12.13 -1.20 -20.09
C GLY A 209 13.08 0.00 -20.17
N PRO A 210 14.31 -0.12 -19.62
CA PRO A 210 15.27 0.98 -19.47
C PRO A 210 15.63 1.73 -20.76
N ASP A 211 15.53 1.09 -21.93
CA ASP A 211 15.86 1.68 -23.23
C ASP A 211 14.63 2.09 -24.06
N GLY A 212 13.45 2.19 -23.43
CA GLY A 212 12.19 2.36 -24.17
C GLY A 212 11.83 1.15 -25.04
N ALA A 213 12.40 -0.02 -24.72
CA ALA A 213 12.24 -1.31 -25.41
C ALA A 213 10.81 -1.90 -25.38
N GLY A 214 9.81 -1.07 -25.10
CA GLY A 214 8.42 -1.47 -24.92
C GLY A 214 8.13 -1.96 -23.50
N PHE A 215 6.93 -2.49 -23.31
CA PHE A 215 6.52 -3.08 -22.03
C PHE A 215 6.78 -4.57 -22.06
N ALA A 216 7.30 -5.15 -20.98
CA ALA A 216 7.67 -6.57 -20.92
C ALA A 216 6.53 -7.50 -21.36
N GLU A 217 5.29 -7.17 -21.01
CA GLU A 217 4.11 -7.94 -21.41
C GLU A 217 3.97 -8.02 -22.94
N ASP A 218 4.40 -7.02 -23.71
CA ASP A 218 4.24 -6.94 -25.18
C ASP A 218 4.92 -8.10 -25.92
N THR A 219 5.86 -8.76 -25.25
CA THR A 219 6.59 -9.92 -25.78
C THR A 219 6.17 -11.26 -25.17
N THR A 220 5.31 -11.26 -24.14
CA THR A 220 4.80 -12.48 -23.49
C THR A 220 3.30 -12.64 -23.76
N GLY A 221 2.95 -13.64 -24.57
CA GLY A 221 1.58 -14.11 -24.82
C GLY A 221 1.14 -15.13 -23.79
#